data_AF-A0A920Q495-F1
#
_entry.id   AF-A0A920Q495-F1
#
_cell.length_a   1.000
_cell.length_b   1.000
_cell.length_c   1.000
_cell.angle_alpha   90.00
_cell.angle_beta   90.00
_cell.angle_gamma   90.00
#
_symmetry.space_group_name_H-M   'P 1'
#
loop_
_entity.id
_entity.type
_entity.pdbx_description
1 polymer ?
#
loop_
_entity_poly.entity_id
_entity_poly.type
_entity_poly.pdbx_seq_one_letter_code
_entity_poly.pdbx_strand_id
1 'polypeptide(L)' 'MLEIDNPCDLPAGGEIAEIEEPYLLANVITPTDFTGALMELCQERRGELEGITYLSPERVEIKYHLP' A
#
# COMPACT_ATOMS: atom_id res chain seq x y z
N MET A 1 22.50 -6.02 -5.51
CA MET A 1 21.16 -5.48 -5.81
C MET A 1 21.33 -4.44 -6.90
N LEU A 2 20.59 -4.56 -8.01
CA LEU A 2 20.60 -3.59 -9.09
C LEU A 2 19.43 -2.64 -8.85
N GLU A 3 19.69 -1.36 -8.66
CA GLU A 3 18.64 -0.34 -8.57
C GLU A 3 18.19 0.05 -9.98
N ILE A 4 16.88 0.09 -10.19
CA ILE A 4 16.25 0.38 -11.48
C ILE A 4 15.31 1.57 -11.28
N ASP A 5 15.69 2.73 -11.82
CA ASP A 5 14.86 3.94 -11.81
C ASP A 5 14.08 4.14 -13.11
N ASN A 6 14.48 3.43 -14.18
CA ASN A 6 13.85 3.46 -15.49
C ASN A 6 13.43 2.05 -15.91
N PRO A 7 12.15 1.81 -16.24
CA PRO A 7 11.68 0.51 -16.70
C PRO A 7 12.43 -0.06 -17.91
N CYS A 8 13.04 0.78 -18.76
CA CYS A 8 13.83 0.32 -19.90
C CYS A 8 15.16 -0.35 -19.50
N ASP A 9 15.64 -0.11 -18.29
CA ASP A 9 16.88 -0.70 -17.78
C ASP A 9 16.65 -2.08 -17.14
N LEU A 10 15.38 -2.54 -17.09
CA LEU A 10 15.03 -3.84 -16.54
C LEU A 10 15.70 -4.96 -17.38
N PRO A 11 16.47 -5.88 -16.75
CA PRO A 11 17.09 -6.98 -17.45
C PRO A 11 16.09 -7.88 -18.18
N ALA A 12 16.57 -8.68 -19.13
CA ALA A 12 15.72 -9.67 -19.79
C ALA A 12 15.18 -10.66 -18.75
N GLY A 13 13.90 -11.04 -18.85
CA GLY A 13 13.22 -11.82 -17.81
C GLY A 13 13.85 -13.18 -17.45
N GLY A 14 14.68 -13.76 -18.34
CA GLY A 14 15.43 -14.99 -18.04
C GLY A 14 16.63 -14.79 -17.09
N GLU A 15 17.03 -13.55 -16.84
CA GLU A 15 18.15 -13.18 -15.96
C GLU A 15 17.67 -12.67 -14.59
N ILE A 16 16.37 -12.45 -14.42
CA ILE A 16 15.77 -11.94 -13.19
C ILE A 16 15.43 -13.11 -12.27
N ALA A 17 16.20 -13.29 -11.20
CA ALA A 17 15.89 -14.29 -10.17
C ALA A 17 14.78 -13.80 -9.23
N GLU A 18 14.85 -12.54 -8.80
CA GLU A 18 13.93 -11.91 -7.86
C GLU A 18 13.79 -10.42 -8.21
N ILE A 19 12.63 -9.83 -7.89
CA ILE A 19 12.35 -8.39 -8.04
C ILE A 19 11.75 -7.88 -6.73
N GLU A 20 12.25 -6.75 -6.26
CA GLU A 20 11.76 -6.08 -5.07
C GLU A 20 11.22 -4.71 -5.47
N GLU A 21 10.12 -4.29 -4.83
CA GLU A 21 9.52 -2.97 -5.01
C GLU A 21 9.50 -2.26 -3.65
N PRO A 22 9.56 -0.93 -3.60
CA PRO A 22 9.46 -0.20 -2.34
C PRO A 22 8.06 -0.36 -1.74
N TYR A 23 7.97 -0.51 -0.42
CA TYR A 23 6.70 -0.51 0.32
C TYR A 23 6.65 0.66 1.29
N LEU A 24 5.45 1.16 1.56
CA LEU A 24 5.19 2.22 2.53
C LEU A 24 4.11 1.82 3.53
N LEU A 25 4.20 2.39 4.74
CA LEU A 25 3.14 2.36 5.73
C LEU A 25 2.32 3.65 5.60
N ALA A 26 1.08 3.54 5.13
CA ALA A 26 0.14 4.65 5.01
C ALA A 26 -0.78 4.71 6.24
N ASN A 27 -0.89 5.90 6.85
CA ASN A 27 -1.85 6.19 7.90
C ASN A 27 -2.88 7.19 7.36
N VAL A 28 -4.15 6.80 7.35
CA VAL A 28 -5.25 7.60 6.81
C VAL A 28 -6.26 7.88 7.90
N ILE A 29 -6.53 9.16 8.16
CA ILE A 29 -7.60 9.58 9.07
C ILE A 29 -8.79 10.04 8.24
N THR A 30 -9.94 9.43 8.47
CA THR A 30 -11.15 9.65 7.68
C THR A 30 -12.39 9.62 8.57
N PRO A 31 -13.50 10.26 8.16
CA PRO A 31 -14.79 9.99 8.76
C PRO A 31 -15.18 8.50 8.66
N THR A 32 -15.88 7.99 9.67
CA THR A 32 -16.28 6.58 9.78
C THR A 32 -17.07 6.11 8.55
N ASP A 33 -17.89 6.98 7.96
CA ASP A 33 -18.75 6.66 6.81
C ASP A 33 -17.97 6.29 5.53
N PHE A 34 -16.72 6.74 5.38
CA PHE A 34 -15.90 6.47 4.20
C PHE A 34 -14.94 5.28 4.37
N THR A 35 -14.93 4.64 5.54
CA THR A 35 -14.00 3.55 5.88
C THR A 35 -14.04 2.41 4.88
N GLY A 36 -15.24 1.94 4.52
CA GLY A 36 -15.39 0.80 3.61
C GLY A 36 -14.82 1.08 2.22
N ALA A 37 -15.15 2.25 1.65
CA ALA A 37 -14.66 2.64 0.32
C ALA A 37 -13.13 2.80 0.29
N LEU A 38 -12.53 3.32 1.37
CA LEU A 38 -11.06 3.43 1.48
C LEU A 38 -10.40 2.06 1.62
N MET A 39 -10.97 1.16 2.41
CA MET A 39 -10.45 -0.21 2.55
C MET A 39 -10.49 -0.97 1.23
N GLU A 40 -11.60 -0.86 0.48
CA GLU A 40 -11.74 -1.46 -0.86
C GLU A 40 -10.68 -0.91 -1.82
N LEU A 41 -10.51 0.42 -1.86
CA LEU A 41 -9.49 1.07 -2.68
C LEU A 41 -8.07 0.61 -2.33
N CYS A 42 -7.72 0.53 -1.03
CA CYS A 42 -6.42 0.05 -0.60
C CYS A 42 -6.21 -1.42 -1.01
N GLN A 43 -7.24 -2.25 -0.90
CA GLN A 43 -7.15 -3.67 -1.24
C GLN A 43 -6.97 -3.91 -2.74
N GLU A 44 -7.64 -3.11 -3.60
CA GLU A 44 -7.41 -3.13 -5.06
C GLU A 44 -5.96 -2.76 -5.44
N ARG A 45 -5.26 -2.00 -4.60
CA ARG A 45 -3.87 -1.59 -4.79
C ARG A 45 -2.85 -2.56 -4.18
N ARG A 46 -3.26 -3.79 -3.84
CA ARG A 46 -2.43 -4.78 -3.12
C ARG A 46 -2.06 -4.33 -1.70
N GLY A 47 -2.90 -3.50 -1.09
CA GLY A 47 -2.70 -3.03 0.27
C GLY A 47 -3.08 -4.09 1.30
N GLU A 48 -2.24 -4.20 2.34
CA GLU A 48 -2.46 -5.07 3.49
C GLU A 48 -2.84 -4.23 4.70
N LEU A 49 -3.97 -4.56 5.32
CA LEU A 49 -4.46 -3.84 6.50
C LEU A 49 -3.57 -4.17 7.71
N GLU A 50 -2.90 -3.15 8.24
CA GLU A 50 -2.09 -3.25 9.45
C GLU A 50 -2.95 -3.04 10.71
N GLY A 51 -3.91 -2.11 10.65
CA GLY A 51 -4.78 -1.87 11.79
C GLY A 51 -5.79 -0.73 11.62
N ILE A 52 -6.79 -0.74 12.48
CA ILE A 52 -7.85 0.26 12.53
C ILE A 52 -7.96 0.78 13.96
N THR A 53 -7.94 2.10 14.13
CA THR A 53 -8.08 2.77 15.43
C THR A 53 -9.20 3.80 15.36
N TYR A 54 -10.22 3.64 16.19
CA TYR A 54 -11.28 4.65 16.31
C TYR A 54 -10.80 5.80 17.20
N LEU A 55 -10.63 6.97 16.61
CA LEU A 55 -10.21 8.18 17.33
C LEU A 55 -11.41 8.86 18.03
N SER A 56 -12.59 8.74 17.41
CA SER A 56 -13.88 9.19 17.97
C SER A 56 -15.02 8.42 17.26
N PRO A 57 -16.30 8.59 17.66
CA PRO A 57 -17.42 7.96 16.96
C PRO A 57 -17.50 8.33 15.46
N GLU A 58 -17.04 9.53 15.11
CA GLU A 58 -17.12 10.07 13.75
C GLU A 58 -15.81 9.94 12.97
N ARG A 59 -14.70 9.54 13.61
CA ARG A 59 -13.37 9.49 12.97
C ARG A 59 -12.64 8.19 13.26
N VAL A 60 -12.06 7.64 12.20
CA VAL A 60 -11.23 6.45 12.27
C VAL A 60 -9.86 6.72 11.62
N GLU A 61 -8.83 6.14 12.21
CA GLU A 61 -7.50 6.00 11.61
C GLU A 61 -7.37 4.57 11.08
N ILE A 62 -6.90 4.45 9.84
CA ILE A 62 -6.68 3.18 9.16
C ILE A 62 -5.23 3.14 8.73
N LYS A 63 -4.55 2.01 9.00
CA LYS A 63 -3.14 1.79 8.68
C LYS A 63 -3.01 0.67 7.66
N TYR A 64 -2.28 0.92 6.58
CA TYR A 64 -2.06 -0.04 5.49
C TYR A 64 -0.60 -0.09 5.09
N HIS A 65 -0.11 -1.31 4.85
CA HIS A 65 1.08 -1.52 4.04
C HIS A 65 0.69 -1.50 2.57
N LEU A 66 1.35 -0.66 1.78
CA LEU A 66 1.11 -0.51 0.34
C LEU A 66 2.42 -0.64 -0.42
N PRO A 67 2.45 -1.37 -1.55
CA PRO A 67 3.52 -1.27 -2.54
C PRO A 67 3.48 0.04 -3.32
#